data_AF-A0A3S0ZPQ7-F1
#
_entry.id   AF-A0A3S0ZPQ7-F1
#
_cell.length_a   1.000
_cell.length_b   1.000
_cell.length_c   1.000
_cell.angle_alpha   90.00
_cell.angle_beta   90.00
_cell.angle_gamma   90.00
#
_symmetry.space_group_name_H-M   'P 1'
#
loop_
_entity.id
_entity.type
_entity.pdbx_description
1 polymer ?
#
loop_
_entity_poly.entity_id
_entity_poly.type
_entity_poly.pdbx_seq_one_letter_code
_entity_poly.pdbx_strand_id
1 'polypeptide(L)'
;MLNVSPDDNSDEDVANEVGNMGLDLPNPSGCFNQRIQQASRRKQWKLNYQEASIYLEEGLNNDKFNTHPQSHEALPAYEVAHNHWFYSLDLLAAIMVMLLAACERPAVLYMQLPVGVHGSLEMLCLLILSLDLGIRMKWLGWRSFFGHRRTFFKTLMVLLMLTESIVVLVRQENHFRVTRALRPFFLMHTHYCQGVRR
;
A
#
# COMPACT_ATOMS: atom_id res chain seq x y z
N MET A 1 -65.33 20.13 -28.80
CA MET A 1 -64.10 20.95 -28.75
C MET A 1 -63.04 20.16 -28.00
N LEU A 2 -62.26 19.36 -28.72
CA LEU A 2 -61.06 18.71 -28.20
C LEU A 2 -59.90 19.39 -28.92
N ASN A 3 -59.13 20.18 -28.17
CA ASN A 3 -57.99 20.89 -28.70
C ASN A 3 -56.80 19.93 -28.70
N VAL A 4 -56.33 19.59 -29.90
CA VAL A 4 -55.04 18.94 -30.14
C VAL A 4 -54.00 20.06 -30.22
N SER A 5 -52.90 19.96 -29.48
CA SER A 5 -51.57 20.26 -30.02
C SER A 5 -50.45 19.72 -29.12
N PRO A 6 -49.29 19.43 -29.74
CA PRO A 6 -48.26 18.53 -29.24
C PRO A 6 -47.16 19.32 -28.52
N ASP A 7 -46.42 18.70 -27.61
CA ASP A 7 -45.05 19.13 -27.35
C ASP A 7 -44.20 17.93 -26.92
N ASP A 8 -43.47 17.45 -27.94
CA ASP A 8 -42.10 16.96 -27.95
C ASP A 8 -41.46 16.54 -26.60
N ASN A 9 -41.35 15.22 -26.43
CA ASN A 9 -40.35 14.62 -25.56
C ASN A 9 -38.99 14.71 -26.28
N SER A 10 -38.19 15.70 -25.93
CA SER A 10 -36.75 15.63 -26.10
C SER A 10 -36.10 15.49 -24.74
N ASP A 11 -35.59 14.29 -24.49
CA ASP A 11 -34.73 13.94 -23.38
C ASP A 11 -33.51 14.87 -23.31
N GLU A 12 -33.44 15.71 -22.28
CA GLU A 12 -32.16 16.22 -21.80
C GLU A 12 -31.98 15.74 -20.35
N ASP A 13 -31.05 14.80 -20.17
CA ASP A 13 -30.54 14.36 -18.88
C ASP A 13 -29.90 15.57 -18.16
N VAL A 14 -30.69 16.25 -17.33
CA VAL A 14 -30.20 17.33 -16.46
C VAL A 14 -29.33 16.70 -15.36
N ALA A 15 -28.02 16.89 -15.47
CA ALA A 15 -27.08 16.60 -14.40
C ALA A 15 -27.45 17.39 -13.14
N ASN A 16 -27.44 16.70 -11.99
CA ASN A 16 -27.80 17.19 -10.66
C ASN A 16 -27.22 18.59 -10.36
N GLU A 17 -28.05 19.64 -10.44
CA GLU A 17 -27.64 21.01 -10.19
C GLU A 17 -27.35 21.26 -8.70
N VAL A 18 -26.13 21.72 -8.42
CA VAL A 18 -25.70 22.16 -7.10
C VAL A 18 -26.09 23.63 -6.91
N GLY A 19 -27.12 23.90 -6.13
CA GLY A 19 -27.35 25.22 -5.55
C GLY A 19 -28.69 25.86 -5.87
N ASN A 20 -29.74 25.44 -5.17
CA ASN A 20 -30.94 26.26 -5.03
C ASN A 20 -31.01 26.82 -3.61
N MET A 21 -30.51 28.05 -3.43
CA MET A 21 -30.93 29.00 -2.38
C MET A 21 -30.18 30.32 -2.63
N GLY A 22 -30.65 31.04 -3.64
CA GLY A 22 -30.13 32.35 -4.02
C GLY A 22 -31.28 33.32 -4.19
N LEU A 23 -31.92 33.71 -3.09
CA LEU A 23 -32.55 35.02 -2.87
C LEU A 23 -33.17 35.03 -1.49
N ASP A 24 -32.43 35.51 -0.48
CA ASP A 24 -33.02 36.17 0.68
C ASP A 24 -31.97 37.11 1.30
N LEU A 25 -32.41 38.34 1.57
CA LEU A 25 -31.60 39.45 2.06
C LEU A 25 -30.85 39.10 3.36
N PRO A 26 -29.66 39.67 3.61
CA PRO A 26 -28.85 39.30 4.76
C PRO A 26 -29.45 39.85 6.07
N ASN A 27 -29.81 38.95 6.98
CA ASN A 27 -30.01 39.26 8.39
C ASN A 27 -28.63 39.47 9.07
N PRO A 28 -28.35 40.62 9.73
CA PRO A 28 -27.03 40.95 10.27
C PRO A 28 -26.52 40.00 11.38
N SER A 29 -27.36 39.12 11.92
CA SER A 29 -26.95 38.06 12.86
C SER A 29 -26.36 36.80 12.19
N GLY A 30 -26.47 36.67 10.86
CA GLY A 30 -26.04 35.48 10.09
C GLY A 30 -24.56 35.45 9.69
N CYS A 31 -23.84 36.56 9.81
CA CYS A 31 -22.47 36.70 9.28
C CYS A 31 -21.44 35.76 9.97
N PHE A 32 -21.65 35.45 11.26
CA PHE A 32 -20.80 34.50 11.98
C PHE A 32 -21.03 33.05 11.50
N ASN A 33 -22.28 32.70 11.22
CA ASN A 33 -22.67 31.35 10.80
C ASN A 33 -22.28 31.07 9.34
N GLN A 34 -22.31 32.09 8.48
CA GLN A 34 -21.94 31.99 7.07
C GLN A 34 -20.45 31.68 6.88
N ARG A 35 -19.58 32.26 7.71
CA ARG A 35 -18.12 32.01 7.66
C ARG A 35 -17.77 30.58 8.11
N ILE A 36 -18.47 30.06 9.13
CA ILE A 36 -18.33 28.67 9.58
C ILE A 36 -18.89 27.70 8.54
N GLN A 37 -20.04 28.02 7.92
CA GLN A 37 -20.64 27.20 6.87
C GLN A 37 -19.80 27.18 5.58
N GLN A 38 -19.17 28.30 5.22
CA GLN A 38 -18.21 28.35 4.11
C GLN A 38 -16.93 27.57 4.43
N ALA A 39 -16.41 27.66 5.65
CA ALA A 39 -15.26 26.88 6.08
C ALA A 39 -15.55 25.37 6.10
N SER A 40 -16.74 24.97 6.55
CA SER A 40 -17.21 23.58 6.51
C SER A 40 -17.35 23.08 5.07
N ARG A 41 -17.94 23.89 4.16
CA ARG A 41 -18.01 23.56 2.73
C ARG A 41 -16.63 23.35 2.13
N ARG A 42 -15.68 24.27 2.35
CA ARG A 42 -14.31 24.14 1.83
C ARG A 42 -13.62 22.87 2.32
N LYS A 43 -13.84 22.48 3.58
CA LYS A 43 -13.35 21.21 4.11
C LYS A 43 -13.98 20.02 3.38
N GLN A 44 -15.30 20.01 3.21
CA GLN A 44 -15.99 18.94 2.47
C GLN A 44 -15.48 18.79 1.03
N TRP A 45 -15.33 19.89 0.30
CA TRP A 45 -14.76 19.86 -1.05
C TRP A 45 -13.33 19.30 -1.06
N LYS A 46 -12.49 19.70 -0.11
CA LYS A 46 -11.13 19.17 0.03
C LYS A 46 -11.14 17.65 0.27
N LEU A 47 -12.05 17.15 1.10
CA LEU A 47 -12.22 15.71 1.35
C LEU A 47 -12.66 14.97 0.09
N ASN A 48 -13.65 15.50 -0.62
CA ASN A 48 -14.14 14.91 -1.87
C ASN A 48 -13.03 14.85 -2.94
N TYR A 49 -12.21 15.92 -3.07
CA TYR A 49 -11.06 15.91 -3.98
C TYR A 49 -10.00 14.88 -3.58
N GLN A 50 -9.75 14.72 -2.28
CA GLN A 50 -8.82 13.73 -1.77
C GLN A 50 -9.31 12.30 -2.02
N GLU A 51 -10.58 12.02 -1.75
CA GLU A 51 -11.20 10.71 -2.03
C GLU A 51 -11.15 10.38 -3.53
N ALA A 52 -11.47 11.34 -4.40
CA ALA A 52 -11.36 11.17 -5.85
C ALA A 52 -9.94 10.85 -6.31
N SER A 53 -8.91 11.48 -5.72
CA SER A 53 -7.52 11.15 -6.02
C SER A 53 -7.13 9.73 -5.62
N ILE A 54 -7.69 9.21 -4.51
CA ILE A 54 -7.46 7.83 -4.06
C ILE A 54 -8.10 6.84 -5.04
N TYR A 55 -9.32 7.09 -5.53
CA TYR A 55 -9.94 6.23 -6.55
C TYR A 55 -9.14 6.14 -7.85
N LEU A 56 -8.57 7.27 -8.29
CA LEU A 56 -7.69 7.31 -9.46
C LEU A 56 -6.42 6.46 -9.25
N GLU A 57 -5.82 6.54 -8.06
CA GLU A 57 -4.61 5.80 -7.69
C GLU A 57 -4.88 4.30 -7.47
N GLU A 58 -5.99 3.93 -6.84
CA GLU A 58 -6.44 2.54 -6.70
C GLU A 58 -6.73 1.91 -8.07
N GLY A 59 -7.36 2.66 -8.98
CA GLY A 59 -7.60 2.25 -10.36
C GLY A 59 -6.31 2.04 -11.15
N LEU A 60 -5.31 2.93 -10.99
CA LEU A 60 -3.99 2.79 -11.61
C LEU A 60 -3.25 1.54 -11.11
N ASN A 61 -3.33 1.28 -9.80
CA ASN A 61 -2.63 0.16 -9.16
C ASN A 61 -3.38 -1.18 -9.22
N ASN A 62 -4.59 -1.20 -9.82
CA ASN A 62 -5.47 -2.37 -9.90
C ASN A 62 -5.72 -2.99 -8.51
N ASP A 63 -5.93 -2.13 -7.51
CA ASP A 63 -6.28 -2.57 -6.16
C ASP A 63 -7.80 -2.81 -6.05
N LYS A 64 -8.22 -3.63 -5.09
CA LYS A 64 -9.64 -3.91 -4.88
C LYS A 64 -10.28 -2.75 -4.13
N PHE A 65 -11.36 -2.19 -4.69
CA PHE A 65 -12.18 -1.15 -4.05
C PHE A 65 -12.82 -1.57 -2.71
N ASN A 66 -12.76 -2.86 -2.36
CA ASN A 66 -13.32 -3.40 -1.12
C ASN A 66 -12.56 -2.94 0.14
N THR A 67 -11.34 -2.43 -0.01
CA THR A 67 -10.48 -1.92 1.07
C THR A 67 -10.42 -0.38 1.12
N HIS A 68 -11.29 0.30 0.37
CA HIS A 68 -11.32 1.75 0.29
C HIS A 68 -11.54 2.39 1.68
N PRO A 69 -10.71 3.37 2.09
CA PRO A 69 -10.83 4.01 3.39
C PRO A 69 -12.07 4.92 3.45
N GLN A 70 -13.19 4.40 3.98
CA GLN A 70 -14.44 5.16 4.16
C GLN A 70 -14.40 6.15 5.34
N SER A 71 -13.32 6.16 6.14
CA SER A 71 -13.18 7.02 7.32
C SER A 71 -11.96 7.95 7.24
N HIS A 72 -12.13 9.18 7.72
CA HIS A 72 -11.09 10.21 7.73
C HIS A 72 -9.85 9.82 8.58
N GLU A 73 -10.01 8.88 9.51
CA GLU A 73 -8.93 8.33 10.33
C GLU A 73 -8.06 7.33 9.57
N ALA A 74 -8.57 6.70 8.50
CA ALA A 74 -7.85 5.75 7.67
C ALA A 74 -7.04 6.42 6.53
N LEU A 75 -7.35 7.68 6.18
CA LEU A 75 -6.65 8.48 5.16
C LEU A 75 -5.15 8.67 5.42
N PRO A 76 -4.68 9.16 6.58
CA PRO A 76 -3.24 9.32 6.82
C PRO A 76 -2.52 7.96 6.83
N ALA A 77 -3.25 6.90 7.15
CA ALA A 77 -2.73 5.56 7.21
C ALA A 77 -2.55 4.96 5.78
N TYR A 78 -3.47 5.27 4.86
CA TYR A 78 -3.34 4.97 3.42
C TYR A 78 -2.17 5.73 2.77
N GLU A 79 -2.01 7.02 3.08
CA GLU A 79 -0.96 7.88 2.52
C GLU A 79 0.46 7.42 2.94
N VAL A 80 0.61 6.94 4.18
CA VAL A 80 1.86 6.33 4.67
C VAL A 80 2.13 4.98 4.00
N ALA A 81 1.09 4.17 3.79
CA ALA A 81 1.22 2.87 3.13
C ALA A 81 1.58 3.01 1.64
N HIS A 82 1.15 4.09 0.98
CA HIS A 82 1.49 4.41 -0.40
C HIS A 82 2.83 5.16 -0.56
N ASN A 83 3.54 5.42 0.54
CA ASN A 83 4.81 6.12 0.48
C ASN A 83 5.85 5.27 -0.28
N HIS A 84 6.33 5.82 -1.40
CA HIS A 84 7.31 5.21 -2.29
C HIS A 84 8.60 4.78 -1.57
N TRP A 85 8.93 5.43 -0.45
CA TRP A 85 10.07 5.04 0.38
C TRP A 85 9.94 3.61 0.92
N PHE A 86 8.75 3.19 1.36
CA PHE A 86 8.56 1.82 1.86
C PHE A 86 8.68 0.78 0.74
N TYR A 87 8.12 1.06 -0.44
CA TYR A 87 8.30 0.19 -1.59
C TYR A 87 9.77 0.10 -2.04
N SER A 88 10.50 1.22 -1.97
CA SER A 88 11.93 1.27 -2.31
C SER A 88 12.78 0.53 -1.28
N LEU A 89 12.44 0.60 0.01
CA LEU A 89 13.14 -0.14 1.07
C LEU A 89 12.89 -1.66 0.96
N ASP A 90 11.67 -2.10 0.68
CA ASP A 90 11.36 -3.53 0.42
C ASP A 90 12.12 -4.04 -0.82
N LEU A 91 12.17 -3.25 -1.90
CA LEU A 91 12.94 -3.57 -3.10
C LEU A 91 14.44 -3.64 -2.81
N LEU A 92 15.00 -2.63 -2.14
CA LEU A 92 16.41 -2.56 -1.82
C LEU A 92 16.82 -3.72 -0.91
N ALA A 93 16.03 -4.04 0.10
CA ALA A 93 16.26 -5.19 0.97
C ALA A 93 16.21 -6.52 0.19
N ALA A 94 15.26 -6.68 -0.73
CA ALA A 94 15.18 -7.87 -1.58
C ALA A 94 16.40 -8.00 -2.51
N ILE A 95 16.85 -6.90 -3.12
CA ILE A 95 18.05 -6.86 -3.96
C ILE A 95 19.31 -7.18 -3.14
N MET A 96 19.44 -6.63 -1.94
CA MET A 96 20.56 -6.91 -1.04
C MET A 96 20.62 -8.40 -0.66
N VAL A 97 19.49 -9.02 -0.34
CA VAL A 97 19.39 -10.46 -0.03
C VAL A 97 19.76 -11.34 -1.24
N MET A 98 19.43 -10.89 -2.45
CA MET A 98 19.81 -11.56 -3.70
C MET A 98 21.31 -11.40 -4.01
N LEU A 99 21.88 -10.21 -3.81
CA LEU A 99 23.32 -9.95 -3.95
C LEU A 99 24.14 -10.77 -2.95
N LEU A 100 23.67 -10.85 -1.71
CA LEU A 100 24.27 -11.68 -0.66
C LEU A 100 24.36 -13.15 -1.08
N ALA A 101 23.34 -13.67 -1.80
CA ALA A 101 23.36 -15.03 -2.33
C ALA A 101 24.51 -15.26 -3.35
N ALA A 102 24.91 -14.24 -4.11
CA ALA A 102 26.03 -14.33 -5.05
C ALA A 102 27.41 -14.34 -4.37
N CYS A 103 27.47 -13.85 -3.12
CA CYS A 103 28.68 -13.84 -2.29
C CYS A 103 28.77 -15.07 -1.35
N GLU A 104 27.76 -15.95 -1.33
CA GLU A 104 27.77 -17.21 -0.60
C GLU A 104 28.33 -18.37 -1.42
N ARG A 105 28.83 -19.43 -0.75
CA ARG A 105 29.41 -20.62 -1.41
C ARG A 105 28.46 -21.24 -2.46
N PRO A 106 28.95 -21.63 -3.66
CA PRO A 106 30.28 -21.38 -4.19
C PRO A 106 30.34 -19.98 -4.82
N ALA A 107 30.78 -19.00 -4.04
CA ALA A 107 30.89 -17.62 -4.47
C ALA A 107 31.93 -17.50 -5.56
N VAL A 108 31.81 -16.47 -6.39
CA VAL A 108 32.87 -16.05 -7.32
C VAL A 108 34.17 -15.92 -6.52
N LEU A 109 35.26 -16.50 -7.03
CA LEU A 109 36.53 -16.74 -6.31
C LEU A 109 37.07 -15.52 -5.53
N TYR A 110 36.71 -14.31 -5.94
CA TYR A 110 37.18 -13.04 -5.39
C TYR A 110 36.35 -12.49 -4.21
N MET A 111 35.13 -12.96 -3.95
CA MET A 111 34.24 -12.42 -2.90
C MET A 111 33.80 -13.49 -1.89
N GLN A 112 34.76 -14.12 -1.21
CA GLN A 112 34.44 -15.02 -0.10
C GLN A 112 34.30 -14.22 1.20
N LEU A 113 33.07 -14.08 1.70
CA LEU A 113 32.81 -13.51 3.03
C LEU A 113 32.83 -14.60 4.11
N PRO A 114 33.33 -14.29 5.32
CA PRO A 114 33.24 -15.21 6.45
C PRO A 114 31.77 -15.41 6.86
N VAL A 115 31.46 -16.60 7.38
CA VAL A 115 30.10 -17.04 7.71
C VAL A 115 29.37 -16.05 8.62
N GLY A 116 30.07 -15.49 9.60
CA GLY A 116 29.51 -14.50 10.52
C GLY A 116 29.11 -13.18 9.86
N VAL A 117 29.87 -12.67 8.89
CA VAL A 117 29.58 -11.40 8.22
C VAL A 117 28.43 -11.56 7.23
N HIS A 118 28.44 -12.63 6.45
CA HIS A 118 27.30 -12.92 5.58
C HIS A 118 26.02 -13.15 6.39
N GLY A 119 26.09 -13.94 7.47
CA GLY A 119 24.95 -14.23 8.34
C GLY A 119 24.39 -12.99 9.04
N SER A 120 25.24 -12.05 9.47
CA SER A 120 24.78 -10.80 10.09
C SER A 120 24.11 -9.86 9.10
N LEU A 121 24.62 -9.77 7.86
CA LEU A 121 23.99 -8.99 6.77
C LEU A 121 22.64 -9.58 6.36
N GLU A 122 22.55 -10.90 6.26
CA GLU A 122 21.29 -11.61 6.00
C GLU A 122 20.26 -11.34 7.11
N MET A 123 20.67 -11.47 8.38
CA MET A 123 19.82 -11.15 9.54
C MET A 123 19.33 -9.70 9.50
N LEU A 124 20.20 -8.76 9.17
CA LEU A 124 19.84 -7.34 9.06
C LEU A 124 18.79 -7.11 7.97
N CYS A 125 18.97 -7.70 6.79
CA CYS A 125 18.00 -7.55 5.70
C CYS A 125 16.65 -8.21 6.04
N LEU A 126 16.68 -9.41 6.63
CA LEU A 126 15.47 -10.11 7.08
C LEU A 126 14.74 -9.35 8.19
N LEU A 127 15.47 -8.67 9.08
CA LEU A 127 14.90 -7.79 10.09
C LEU A 127 14.18 -6.60 9.46
N ILE A 128 14.80 -5.94 8.47
CA ILE A 128 14.17 -4.82 7.75
C ILE A 128 12.88 -5.28 7.05
N LEU A 129 12.92 -6.43 6.36
CA LEU A 129 11.73 -7.01 5.72
C LEU A 129 10.64 -7.40 6.74
N SER A 130 11.03 -7.92 7.90
CA SER A 130 10.10 -8.24 8.98
C SER A 130 9.46 -6.98 9.58
N LEU A 131 10.20 -5.88 9.71
CA LEU A 131 9.67 -4.62 10.20
C LEU A 131 8.70 -3.98 9.20
N ASP A 132 9.03 -3.99 7.90
CA ASP A 132 8.12 -3.53 6.84
C ASP A 132 6.80 -4.32 6.86
N LEU A 133 6.88 -5.65 6.93
CA LEU A 133 5.71 -6.52 7.06
C LEU A 133 4.93 -6.29 8.37
N GLY A 134 5.63 -6.03 9.47
CA GLY A 134 5.01 -5.74 10.77
C GLY A 134 4.23 -4.42 10.77
N ILE A 135 4.78 -3.38 10.15
CA ILE A 135 4.10 -2.09 9.97
C ILE A 135 2.86 -2.28 9.08
N ARG A 136 2.99 -3.03 7.97
CA ARG A 136 1.86 -3.38 7.08
C ARG A 136 0.79 -4.22 7.80
N MET A 137 1.19 -5.19 8.63
CA MET A 137 0.26 -6.01 9.41
C MET A 137 -0.49 -5.18 10.45
N LYS A 138 0.20 -4.26 11.14
CA LYS A 138 -0.43 -3.33 12.08
C LYS A 138 -1.41 -2.39 11.38
N TRP A 139 -1.11 -2.02 10.13
CA TRP A 139 -1.96 -1.14 9.32
C TRP A 139 -3.22 -1.85 8.76
N LEU A 140 -3.07 -2.98 8.06
CA LEU A 140 -4.21 -3.74 7.50
C LEU A 140 -5.10 -4.38 8.58
N GLY A 141 -4.58 -4.53 9.79
CA GLY A 141 -5.21 -5.27 10.87
C GLY A 141 -5.01 -6.78 10.72
N TRP A 142 -4.93 -7.46 11.87
CA TRP A 142 -4.59 -8.89 11.95
C TRP A 142 -5.54 -9.77 11.11
N ARG A 143 -6.85 -9.53 11.16
CA ARG A 143 -7.84 -10.37 10.46
C ARG A 143 -7.75 -10.26 8.92
N SER A 144 -7.57 -9.05 8.40
CA SER A 144 -7.44 -8.82 6.95
C SER A 144 -6.12 -9.40 6.42
N PHE A 145 -5.05 -9.26 7.22
CA PHE A 145 -3.73 -9.76 6.88
C PHE A 145 -3.68 -11.27 6.69
N PHE A 146 -4.26 -12.05 7.62
CA PHE A 146 -4.31 -13.51 7.51
C PHE A 146 -5.31 -14.02 6.45
N GLY A 147 -6.28 -13.20 6.03
CA GLY A 147 -7.19 -13.54 4.95
C GLY A 147 -6.53 -13.57 3.57
N HIS A 148 -5.46 -12.79 3.36
CA HIS A 148 -4.78 -12.74 2.07
C HIS A 148 -3.69 -13.82 1.98
N ARG A 149 -3.97 -14.88 1.19
CA ARG A 149 -3.03 -16.01 0.98
C ARG A 149 -1.61 -15.54 0.63
N ARG A 150 -1.48 -14.50 -0.21
CA ARG A 150 -0.17 -13.98 -0.65
C ARG A 150 0.64 -13.38 0.49
N THR A 151 0.01 -12.58 1.35
CA THR A 151 0.67 -11.94 2.48
C THR A 151 1.01 -12.96 3.55
N PHE A 152 0.11 -13.91 3.81
CA PHE A 152 0.37 -15.04 4.71
C PHE A 152 1.59 -15.85 4.28
N PHE A 153 1.68 -16.23 2.99
CA PHE A 153 2.86 -16.91 2.46
C PHE A 153 4.13 -16.05 2.56
N LYS A 154 4.07 -14.74 2.26
CA LYS A 154 5.23 -13.84 2.42
C LYS A 154 5.72 -13.83 3.89
N THR A 155 4.81 -13.72 4.86
CA THR A 155 5.15 -13.76 6.29
C THR A 155 5.72 -15.09 6.73
N LEU A 156 5.12 -16.20 6.32
CA LEU A 156 5.63 -17.54 6.64
C LEU A 156 7.05 -17.74 6.09
N MET A 157 7.30 -17.30 4.85
CA MET A 157 8.63 -17.38 4.23
C MET A 157 9.66 -16.54 4.97
N VAL A 158 9.36 -15.27 5.29
CA VAL A 158 10.27 -14.43 6.08
C VAL A 158 10.59 -15.06 7.43
N LEU A 159 9.60 -15.64 8.11
CA LEU A 159 9.79 -16.29 9.41
C LEU A 159 10.70 -17.53 9.30
N LEU A 160 10.49 -18.39 8.31
CA LEU A 160 11.35 -19.55 8.07
C LEU A 160 12.79 -19.14 7.76
N MET A 161 12.98 -18.11 6.92
CA MET A 161 14.30 -17.59 6.59
C MET A 161 14.99 -16.95 7.80
N LEU A 162 14.24 -16.24 8.65
CA LEU A 162 14.76 -15.65 9.89
C LEU A 162 15.23 -16.74 10.86
N THR A 163 14.43 -17.78 11.08
CA THR A 163 14.82 -18.90 11.96
C THR A 163 16.07 -19.60 11.45
N GLU A 164 16.16 -19.89 10.14
CA GLU A 164 17.35 -20.51 9.56
C GLU A 164 18.59 -19.63 9.67
N SER A 165 18.44 -18.32 9.43
CA SER A 165 19.53 -17.36 9.55
C SER A 165 20.05 -17.25 11.00
N ILE A 166 19.16 -17.27 12.00
CA ILE A 166 19.53 -17.34 13.42
C ILE A 166 20.30 -18.64 13.72
N VAL A 167 19.81 -19.79 13.27
CA VAL A 167 20.46 -21.09 13.51
C VAL A 167 21.88 -21.13 12.93
N VAL A 168 22.07 -20.60 11.71
CA VAL A 168 23.39 -20.53 11.07
C VAL A 168 24.32 -19.59 11.81
N LEU A 169 23.82 -18.45 12.28
CA LEU A 169 24.61 -17.52 13.09
C LEU A 169 25.05 -18.13 14.42
N VAL A 170 24.19 -18.92 15.08
CA VAL A 170 24.54 -19.59 16.34
C VAL A 170 25.52 -20.74 16.11
N ARG A 171 25.31 -21.56 15.07
CA ARG A 171 26.11 -22.76 14.85
C ARG A 171 27.46 -22.47 14.19
N GLN A 172 27.62 -21.32 13.53
CA GLN A 172 28.81 -20.93 12.73
C GLN A 172 29.19 -21.95 11.64
N GLU A 173 28.32 -22.92 11.36
CA GLU A 173 28.50 -23.98 10.37
C GLU A 173 27.49 -23.76 9.24
N ASN A 174 27.90 -24.02 8.00
CA ASN A 174 27.03 -23.90 6.83
C ASN A 174 26.36 -25.25 6.53
N HIS A 175 25.08 -25.37 6.86
CA HIS A 175 24.23 -26.52 6.52
C HIS A 175 23.73 -26.35 5.08
N PHE A 176 23.12 -27.39 4.50
CA PHE A 176 22.39 -27.22 3.24
C PHE A 176 21.17 -26.31 3.46
N ARG A 177 21.27 -25.08 2.95
CA ARG A 177 20.28 -24.01 3.16
C ARG A 177 19.18 -24.03 2.11
N VAL A 178 18.09 -24.73 2.39
CA VAL A 178 16.95 -24.87 1.46
C VAL A 178 16.25 -23.52 1.24
N THR A 179 16.25 -22.63 2.24
CA THR A 179 15.61 -21.31 2.11
C THR A 179 16.33 -20.36 1.16
N ARG A 180 17.58 -20.63 0.75
CA ARG A 180 18.26 -19.86 -0.31
C ARG A 180 17.48 -19.89 -1.62
N ALA A 181 16.88 -21.03 -1.97
CA ALA A 181 16.06 -21.18 -3.17
C ALA A 181 14.76 -20.37 -3.10
N LEU A 182 14.36 -19.92 -1.91
CA LEU A 182 13.14 -19.13 -1.68
C LEU A 182 13.41 -17.61 -1.76
N ARG A 183 14.67 -17.14 -1.76
CA ARG A 183 14.98 -15.70 -1.85
C ARG A 183 14.47 -15.00 -3.12
N PRO A 184 14.53 -15.60 -4.33
CA PRO A 184 13.95 -15.01 -5.53
C PRO A 184 12.44 -14.75 -5.42
N PHE A 185 11.75 -15.49 -4.54
CA PHE A 185 10.33 -15.25 -4.25
C PHE A 185 10.10 -13.88 -3.62
N PHE A 186 11.02 -13.38 -2.78
CA PHE A 186 10.87 -12.04 -2.19
C PHE A 186 10.90 -10.95 -3.26
N LEU A 187 11.75 -11.09 -4.27
CA LEU A 187 11.84 -10.17 -5.41
C LEU A 187 10.57 -10.21 -6.28
N MET A 188 10.00 -11.40 -6.53
CA MET A 188 8.72 -11.53 -7.24
C MET A 188 7.52 -10.95 -6.46
N HIS A 189 7.66 -10.79 -5.15
CA HIS A 189 6.63 -10.25 -4.27
C HIS A 189 6.75 -8.74 -4.04
N THR A 190 7.77 -8.07 -4.59
CA THR A 190 7.93 -6.62 -4.51
C THR A 190 6.92 -5.88 -5.41
N HIS A 191 6.48 -4.69 -4.99
CA HIS A 191 5.53 -3.85 -5.70
C HIS A 191 5.97 -3.52 -7.15
N TYR A 192 7.26 -3.19 -7.34
CA TYR A 192 7.81 -2.83 -8.65
C TYR A 192 7.85 -4.00 -9.65
N CYS A 193 7.83 -5.26 -9.18
CA CYS A 193 7.81 -6.44 -10.04
C CYS A 193 6.39 -6.96 -10.33
N GLN A 194 5.33 -6.23 -9.95
CA GLN A 194 3.96 -6.61 -10.24
C GLN A 194 3.65 -6.72 -11.75
N GLY A 195 4.34 -5.96 -12.60
CA GLY A 195 4.20 -6.00 -14.06
C GLY A 195 4.77 -7.26 -14.73
N VAL A 196 5.77 -7.91 -14.11
CA VAL A 196 6.37 -9.17 -14.59
C VAL A 196 5.48 -10.38 -14.23
N ARG A 197 4.51 -10.18 -13.34
CA ARG A 197 3.65 -11.22 -12.74
C ARG A 197 2.26 -11.30 -13.38
N ARG A 198 2.03 -10.63 -14.51
CA ARG A 198 0.76 -10.70 -15.27
C ARG A 198 0.73 -11.94 -16.14
#